data_AF-A0A3N9VVV8-F1
#
_entry.id   AF-A0A3N9VVV8-F1
#
_cell.length_a   1.000
_cell.length_b   1.000
_cell.length_c   1.000
_cell.angle_alpha   90.00
_cell.angle_beta   90.00
_cell.angle_gamma   90.00
#
_symmetry.space_group_name_H-M   'P 1'
#
loop_
_entity.id
_entity.type
_entity.pdbx_description
1 polymer ?
#
loop_
_entity_poly.entity_id
_entity_poly.type
_entity_poly.pdbx_seq_one_letter_code
_entity_poly.pdbx_strand_id
1 'polypeptide(L)' 'MPKDEYCTLFSSNLDDDFSFWLTLGKLLGLFTEMDTGYTLTQLGNYHFHWLEQEYTHQYIDKTWRSAMQTPWPDLIAVY' A
#
# COMPACT_ATOMS: atom_id res chain seq x y z
N MET A 1 6.92 -2.72 -9.34
CA MET A 1 6.08 -2.11 -10.40
C MET A 1 6.99 -1.36 -11.36
N PRO A 2 6.82 -1.52 -12.68
CA PRO A 2 7.54 -0.73 -13.67
C PRO A 2 7.16 0.76 -13.62
N LYS A 3 8.13 1.67 -13.76
CA LYS A 3 7.89 3.11 -13.73
C LYS A 3 6.99 3.58 -14.89
N ASP A 4 7.13 2.96 -16.06
CA ASP A 4 6.36 3.29 -17.26
C ASP A 4 4.86 2.98 -17.10
N GLU A 5 4.53 1.87 -16.43
CA GLU A 5 3.14 1.51 -16.13
C GLU A 5 2.51 2.53 -15.18
N TYR A 6 3.27 3.01 -14.19
CA TYR A 6 2.79 4.03 -13.26
C TYR A 6 2.48 5.34 -14.00
N CYS A 7 3.39 5.80 -14.85
CA CYS A 7 3.20 7.02 -15.62
C CYS A 7 1.97 6.93 -16.55
N THR A 8 1.71 5.77 -17.13
CA THR A 8 0.51 5.54 -17.94
C THR A 8 -0.79 5.64 -17.13
N LEU A 9 -0.81 5.11 -15.90
CA LEU A 9 -2.01 5.09 -15.05
C LEU A 9 -2.30 6.42 -14.38
N PHE A 10 -1.25 7.15 -13.97
CA PHE A 10 -1.38 8.34 -13.14
C PHE A 10 -0.98 9.64 -13.84
N SER A 11 -0.45 9.56 -15.07
CA SER A 11 0.06 10.70 -15.84
C SER A 11 1.14 11.50 -15.09
N SER A 12 1.87 10.84 -14.18
CA SER A 12 2.93 11.40 -13.33
C SER A 12 4.05 10.38 -13.13
N ASN A 13 5.23 10.83 -12.72
CA ASN A 13 6.35 9.92 -12.46
C ASN A 13 6.32 9.43 -11.00
N LEU A 14 6.47 8.12 -10.83
CA LEU A 14 6.52 7.47 -9.51
C LEU A 14 7.60 8.07 -8.61
N ASP A 15 8.76 8.37 -9.19
CA ASP A 15 9.91 8.92 -8.47
C ASP A 15 9.67 10.36 -8.00
N ASP A 16 8.88 11.15 -8.73
CA ASP A 16 8.58 12.53 -8.38
C ASP A 16 7.56 12.57 -7.23
N ASP A 17 6.46 11.83 -7.38
CA ASP A 17 5.34 11.82 -6.45
C ASP A 17 5.72 11.21 -5.09
N PHE A 18 6.62 10.22 -5.08
CA PHE A 18 7.01 9.49 -3.88
C PHE A 18 8.51 9.57 -3.56
N SER A 19 9.23 10.53 -4.12
CA SER A 19 10.69 10.73 -3.95
C SER A 19 11.18 10.51 -2.52
N PHE A 20 10.55 11.17 -1.55
CA PHE A 20 10.88 11.07 -0.13
C PHE A 20 10.72 9.64 0.41
N TRP A 21 9.55 9.03 0.20
CA TRP A 21 9.25 7.69 0.70
C TRP A 21 10.07 6.62 0.00
N LEU A 22 10.33 6.79 -1.30
CA LEU A 22 11.20 5.91 -2.09
C LEU A 22 12.64 5.93 -1.58
N THR A 23 13.14 7.12 -1.25
CA THR A 23 14.48 7.28 -0.67
C THR A 23 14.56 6.66 0.72
N LEU A 24 13.57 6.90 1.58
CA LEU A 24 13.53 6.35 2.93
C LEU A 24 13.42 4.83 2.91
N GLY A 25 12.55 4.26 2.07
CA GLY A 25 12.38 2.82 1.98
C GLY A 25 13.60 2.10 1.38
N LYS A 26 14.32 2.74 0.45
CA LYS A 26 15.64 2.27 0.00
C LYS A 26 16.66 2.27 1.15
N LEU A 27 16.74 3.35 1.93
CA LEU A 27 17.66 3.47 3.07
C LEU A 27 17.36 2.45 4.19
N LEU A 28 16.09 2.16 4.43
CA LEU A 28 15.63 1.14 5.38
C LEU A 28 15.75 -0.29 4.83
N GLY A 29 16.18 -0.47 3.58
CA GLY A 29 16.34 -1.77 2.95
C GLY A 29 15.04 -2.51 2.69
N LEU A 30 13.91 -1.81 2.55
CA LEU A 30 12.60 -2.40 2.28
C LEU A 30 12.44 -2.78 0.80
N PHE A 31 13.05 -2.04 -0.11
CA PHE A 31 13.08 -2.36 -1.54
C PHE A 31 14.37 -1.91 -2.18
N THR A 32 14.68 -2.50 -3.33
CA THR A 32 15.80 -2.13 -4.17
C THR A 32 15.31 -1.64 -5.52
N GLU A 33 16.05 -0.71 -6.10
CA GLU A 33 15.79 -0.21 -7.44
C GLU A 33 16.38 -1.17 -8.49
N MET A 34 15.63 -1.36 -9.57
CA MET A 34 15.98 -2.11 -10.77
C MET A 34 15.83 -1.19 -11.98
N ASP A 35 16.37 -1.60 -13.13
CA ASP A 35 16.36 -0.78 -14.36
C ASP A 35 14.95 -0.30 -14.76
N THR A 36 13.93 -1.11 -14.50
CA THR A 36 12.55 -0.79 -14.88
C THR A 36 11.67 -0.30 -13.72
N GLY A 37 12.14 -0.35 -12.46
CA GLY A 37 11.31 0.01 -11.30
C GLY A 37 11.83 -0.46 -9.96
N TYR A 38 10.94 -0.85 -9.05
CA TYR A 38 11.28 -1.26 -7.69
C TYR A 38 10.83 -2.68 -7.37
N THR A 39 11.66 -3.39 -6.60
CA THR A 39 11.37 -4.74 -6.08
C THR A 39 11.57 -4.81 -4.57
N LEU A 40 10.69 -5.53 -3.86
CA LEU A 40 10.78 -5.67 -2.41
C LEU A 40 11.92 -6.60 -2.01
N THR A 41 12.59 -6.27 -0.90
CA THR A 41 13.49 -7.21 -0.21
C THR A 41 12.66 -8.19 0.63
N GLN A 42 13.29 -9.22 1.20
CA GLN A 42 12.59 -10.10 2.15
C GLN A 42 12.03 -9.34 3.36
N LEU A 43 12.77 -8.33 3.86
CA LEU A 43 12.32 -7.49 4.96
C LEU A 43 11.12 -6.63 4.55
N GLY A 44 11.19 -5.99 3.38
CA GLY A 44 10.06 -5.23 2.84
C GLY A 44 8.83 -6.09 2.62
N ASN A 45 9.00 -7.31 2.11
CA ASN A 45 7.90 -8.24 1.90
C ASN A 45 7.24 -8.66 3.23
N TYR A 46 8.04 -8.91 4.28
CA TYR A 46 7.52 -9.20 5.61
C TYR A 46 6.67 -8.04 6.15
N HIS A 47 7.19 -6.81 6.12
CA HIS A 47 6.47 -5.65 6.62
C HIS A 47 5.23 -5.33 5.79
N PHE A 48 5.31 -5.50 4.46
CA PHE A 48 4.19 -5.32 3.56
C PHE A 48 3.03 -6.25 3.93
N HIS A 49 3.29 -7.56 4.07
CA HIS A 49 2.25 -8.52 4.45
C HIS A 49 1.77 -8.35 5.89
N TRP A 50 2.62 -7.90 6.80
CA TRP A 50 2.19 -7.59 8.16
C TRP A 50 1.20 -6.42 8.19
N LEU A 51 1.51 -5.34 7.45
CA LEU A 51 0.63 -4.18 7.32
C LEU A 51 -0.69 -4.54 6.62
N GLU A 52 -0.62 -5.35 5.54
CA GLU A 52 -1.78 -5.84 4.80
C GLU A 52 -2.72 -6.67 5.70
N GLN A 53 -2.17 -7.54 6.54
CA GLN A 53 -2.93 -8.31 7.53
C GLN A 53 -3.65 -7.41 8.53
N GLU A 54 -2.94 -6.44 9.10
CA GLU A 54 -3.51 -5.51 10.07
C GLU A 54 -4.63 -4.66 9.46
N TYR A 55 -4.41 -4.13 8.25
CA TYR A 55 -5.41 -3.36 7.53
C TYR A 55 -6.66 -4.21 7.23
N THR A 56 -6.46 -5.45 6.80
CA THR A 56 -7.54 -6.40 6.52
C THR A 56 -8.34 -6.72 7.78
N HIS A 57 -7.67 -6.98 8.92
CA HIS A 57 -8.34 -7.21 10.19
C HIS A 57 -9.18 -6.00 10.61
N GLN A 58 -8.62 -4.79 10.56
CA GLN A 58 -9.36 -3.58 10.91
C GLN A 58 -10.55 -3.35 9.98
N TYR A 59 -10.38 -3.58 8.68
CA TYR A 59 -11.46 -3.46 7.71
C TYR A 59 -12.59 -4.44 8.01
N ILE A 60 -12.28 -5.72 8.24
CA ILE A 60 -13.28 -6.75 8.56
C ILE A 60 -14.00 -6.41 9.86
N ASP A 61 -13.28 -6.05 10.93
CA ASP A 61 -13.88 -5.75 12.23
C ASP A 61 -14.82 -4.55 12.15
N LYS A 62 -14.38 -3.45 11.50
CA LYS A 62 -15.21 -2.25 11.32
C LYS A 62 -16.43 -2.53 10.44
N THR A 63 -16.24 -3.29 9.37
CA THR A 63 -17.31 -3.70 8.46
C THR A 63 -18.35 -4.54 9.19
N TRP A 64 -17.91 -5.59 9.89
CA TRP A 64 -18.78 -6.48 10.65
C TRP A 64 -19.55 -5.73 11.74
N ARG A 65 -18.85 -4.91 12.53
CA ARG A 65 -19.46 -4.09 13.58
C ARG A 65 -20.54 -3.16 13.03
N SER A 66 -20.29 -2.52 11.89
CA SER A 66 -21.26 -1.63 11.24
C SER A 66 -22.47 -2.41 10.75
N ALA A 67 -22.25 -3.56 10.12
CA ALA A 67 -23.32 -4.44 9.61
C ALA A 67 -24.19 -5.04 10.73
N MET A 68 -23.65 -5.26 11.94
CA MET A 68 -24.44 -5.68 13.11
C MET A 68 -25.38 -4.58 13.64
N GLN A 69 -25.04 -3.31 13.43
CA GLN A 69 -25.86 -2.18 13.89
C GLN A 69 -26.91 -1.78 12.86
N THR A 70 -26.50 -1.71 11.60
CA THR A 70 -27.36 -1.39 10.46
C THR A 70 -27.14 -2.46 9.40
N PRO A 71 -28.15 -3.29 9.10
CA PRO A 71 -28.05 -4.22 7.98
C PRO A 71 -27.81 -3.45 6.68
N TRP A 72 -26.78 -3.81 5.92
CA TRP A 72 -26.42 -3.20 4.62
C TRP A 72 -26.17 -1.68 4.71
N PRO A 73 -25.14 -1.24 5.44
CA PRO A 73 -24.85 0.18 5.58
C PRO A 73 -24.41 0.80 4.24
N ASP A 74 -25.01 1.93 3.86
CA ASP A 74 -24.67 2.67 2.63
C ASP A 74 -23.24 3.23 2.63
N LEU A 75 -22.65 3.41 3.83
CA LEU A 75 -21.29 3.87 4.03
C LEU A 75 -20.67 3.16 5.23
N ILE A 76 -19.46 2.63 5.06
CA ILE A 76 -18.65 2.09 6.16
C ILE A 76 -17.47 3.04 6.38
N ALA A 77 -17.53 3.75 7.50
CA ALA A 77 -16.47 4.63 7.97
C ALA A 77 -15.28 3.81 8.50
N VAL A 78 -14.24 3.65 7.68
CA VAL A 78 -12.97 3.01 8.05
C VAL A 78 -11.91 4.08 8.33
N TYR A 79 -12.12 4.89 9.37
CA TYR A 79 -11.12 5.82 9.94
C TYR A 79 -10.74 5.36 11.33
#